data_AF-A0A935W9K1-F1
#
_entry.id   AF-A0A935W9K1-F1
#
_cell.length_a   1.000
_cell.length_b   1.000
_cell.length_c   1.000
_cell.angle_alpha   90.00
_cell.angle_beta   90.00
_cell.angle_gamma   90.00
#
_symmetry.space_group_name_H-M   'P 1'
#
loop_
_entity.id
_entity.type
_entity.pdbx_description
1 polymer ?
#
loop_
_entity_poly.entity_id
_entity_poly.type
_entity_poly.pdbx_seq_one_letter_code
_entity_poly.pdbx_strand_id
1 'polypeptide(L)'
;MNLEKLIVVLEKQNKNLQKLLKSVMEKQIALVNCNNEGLKESISNEEKLLLNIQLAEESRLKIMEELFAEYKIENLRYKLEIFIENIKNKIDENIVEIISLLEKNIKKTIKEIQKVNNQNLVLIQQSRSLINETIKALLNSQKRAIIDRKG
;
A
#
# COMPACT_ATOMS: atom_id res chain seq x y z
N MET A 1 -8.63 -25.07 14.63
CA MET A 1 -9.50 -23.90 14.90
C MET A 1 -8.79 -22.54 14.80
N ASN A 2 -7.59 -22.33 15.36
CA ASN A 2 -6.88 -21.02 15.23
C ASN A 2 -6.09 -20.85 13.93
N LEU A 3 -5.53 -21.92 13.36
CA LEU A 3 -4.83 -21.88 12.07
C LEU A 3 -5.77 -21.53 10.90
N GLU A 4 -6.98 -22.08 10.89
CA GLU A 4 -8.00 -21.74 9.87
C GLU A 4 -8.40 -20.26 9.97
N LYS A 5 -8.56 -19.72 11.18
CA LYS A 5 -8.80 -18.28 11.39
C LYS A 5 -7.63 -17.43 10.86
N LEU A 6 -6.39 -17.88 11.08
CA LEU A 6 -5.21 -17.20 10.54
C LEU A 6 -5.26 -17.17 9.01
N ILE A 7 -5.55 -18.30 8.36
CA ILE A 7 -5.70 -18.38 6.90
C ILE A 7 -6.77 -17.40 6.42
N VAL A 8 -7.96 -17.41 7.02
CA VAL A 8 -9.07 -16.51 6.65
C VAL A 8 -8.66 -15.04 6.77
N VAL A 9 -7.91 -14.67 7.82
CA VAL A 9 -7.42 -13.30 8.00
C VAL A 9 -6.36 -12.95 6.97
N LEU A 10 -5.42 -13.85 6.67
CA LEU A 10 -4.40 -13.65 5.62
C LEU A 10 -5.04 -13.50 4.23
N GLU A 11 -6.06 -14.30 3.91
CA GLU A 11 -6.84 -14.16 2.67
C GLU A 11 -7.53 -12.79 2.59
N LYS A 12 -8.17 -12.36 3.69
CA LYS A 12 -8.80 -11.04 3.78
C LYS A 12 -7.77 -9.91 3.58
N GLN A 13 -6.60 -10.02 4.21
CA GLN A 13 -5.51 -9.07 4.01
C GLN A 13 -5.04 -9.02 2.56
N ASN A 14 -4.77 -10.18 1.97
CA ASN A 14 -4.35 -10.30 0.57
C ASN A 14 -5.39 -9.67 -0.38
N LYS A 15 -6.68 -9.94 -0.17
CA LYS A 15 -7.77 -9.35 -0.95
C LYS A 15 -7.84 -7.83 -0.80
N ASN A 16 -7.68 -7.30 0.41
CA ASN A 16 -7.68 -5.86 0.64
C ASN A 16 -6.46 -5.19 0.00
N LEU A 17 -5.29 -5.81 0.06
CA LEU A 17 -4.07 -5.34 -0.60
C LEU A 17 -4.21 -5.35 -2.13
N GLN A 18 -4.78 -6.40 -2.72
CA GLN A 18 -5.04 -6.46 -4.15
C GLN A 18 -5.99 -5.33 -4.61
N LYS A 19 -7.03 -5.05 -3.81
CA LYS A 19 -7.92 -3.90 -4.06
C LYS A 19 -7.17 -2.57 -3.94
N LEU A 20 -6.29 -2.43 -2.95
CA LEU A 20 -5.48 -1.23 -2.78
C LEU A 20 -4.54 -1.03 -3.97
N LEU A 21 -3.89 -2.09 -4.44
CA LEU A 21 -3.06 -2.04 -5.65
C LEU A 21 -3.85 -1.53 -6.85
N LYS A 22 -5.06 -2.06 -7.07
CA LYS A 22 -5.93 -1.58 -8.13
C LYS A 22 -6.26 -0.09 -7.98
N SER A 23 -6.63 0.35 -6.78
CA SER A 23 -6.95 1.76 -6.49
C SER A 23 -5.75 2.69 -6.73
N VAL A 24 -4.54 2.27 -6.35
CA VAL A 24 -3.30 3.05 -6.57
C VAL A 24 -2.92 3.12 -8.05
N MET A 25 -3.25 2.08 -8.84
CA MET A 25 -3.12 2.11 -10.30
C MET A 25 -4.18 3.00 -10.96
N GLU A 26 -5.42 2.97 -10.49
CA GLU A 26 -6.48 3.88 -10.94
C GLU A 26 -6.10 5.35 -10.65
N LYS A 27 -5.49 5.61 -9.49
CA LYS A 27 -4.90 6.93 -9.16
C LYS A 27 -3.83 7.34 -10.17
N GLN A 28 -2.95 6.41 -10.58
CA GLN A 28 -1.93 6.67 -11.60
C GLN A 28 -2.56 7.07 -12.93
N ILE A 29 -3.58 6.34 -13.38
CA ILE A 29 -4.31 6.64 -14.62
C ILE A 29 -4.98 8.02 -14.53
N ALA A 30 -5.61 8.33 -13.39
CA ALA A 30 -6.23 9.63 -13.17
C ALA A 30 -5.22 10.79 -13.20
N LEU A 31 -4.03 10.60 -12.61
CA LEU A 31 -2.94 11.58 -12.65
C LEU A 31 -2.47 11.85 -14.09
N VAL A 32 -2.26 10.80 -14.89
CA VAL A 32 -1.81 10.93 -16.28
C VAL A 32 -2.86 11.63 -17.15
N ASN A 33 -4.13 11.33 -16.92
CA ASN A 33 -5.24 11.89 -17.71
C ASN A 33 -5.76 13.23 -17.18
N CYS A 34 -5.14 13.81 -16.14
CA CYS A 34 -5.63 15.02 -15.46
C CYS A 34 -7.11 14.90 -15.01
N ASN A 35 -7.56 13.69 -14.66
CA ASN A 35 -8.93 13.42 -14.25
C ASN A 35 -9.09 13.68 -12.75
N ASN A 36 -9.49 14.90 -12.39
CA ASN A 36 -9.64 15.32 -10.99
C ASN A 36 -10.69 14.51 -10.22
N GLU A 37 -11.81 14.12 -10.85
CA GLU A 37 -12.85 13.33 -10.17
C GLU A 37 -12.37 11.89 -9.94
N GLY A 38 -11.71 11.29 -10.93
CA GLY A 38 -11.07 9.98 -10.76
C GLY A 38 -10.01 9.99 -9.66
N LEU A 39 -9.23 11.08 -9.55
CA LEU A 39 -8.24 11.23 -8.50
C LEU A 39 -8.88 11.28 -7.10
N LYS A 40 -9.97 12.04 -6.93
CA LYS A 40 -10.72 12.10 -5.66
C LYS A 40 -11.31 10.74 -5.29
N GLU A 41 -11.91 10.05 -6.26
CA GLU A 41 -12.51 8.74 -6.04
C GLU A 41 -11.46 7.71 -5.61
N SER A 42 -10.33 7.63 -6.32
CA SER A 42 -9.24 6.73 -5.96
C SER A 42 -8.67 7.02 -4.57
N ILE A 43 -8.52 8.30 -4.18
CA ILE A 43 -8.06 8.67 -2.84
C ILE A 43 -9.04 8.21 -1.75
N SER A 44 -10.34 8.49 -1.90
CA SER A 44 -11.36 8.04 -0.95
C SER A 44 -11.41 6.51 -0.84
N ASN A 45 -11.22 5.80 -1.96
CA ASN A 45 -11.15 4.34 -1.95
C ASN A 45 -9.88 3.82 -1.25
N GLU A 46 -8.73 4.45 -1.48
CA GLU A 46 -7.48 4.15 -0.78
C GLU A 46 -7.64 4.29 0.75
N GLU A 47 -8.24 5.39 1.23
CA GLU A 47 -8.47 5.63 2.67
C GLU A 47 -9.31 4.52 3.32
N LYS A 48 -10.42 4.13 2.68
CA LYS A 48 -11.28 3.03 3.16
C LYS A 48 -10.52 1.70 3.16
N LEU A 49 -9.71 1.44 2.13
CA LEU A 49 -8.94 0.20 2.03
C LEU A 49 -7.81 0.13 3.07
N LEU A 50 -7.14 1.25 3.35
CA LEU A 50 -6.11 1.34 4.39
C LEU A 50 -6.67 1.03 5.77
N LEU A 51 -7.85 1.56 6.11
CA LEU A 51 -8.54 1.20 7.36
C LEU A 51 -8.84 -0.30 7.43
N ASN A 52 -9.35 -0.88 6.34
CA ASN A 52 -9.64 -2.32 6.29
C ASN A 52 -8.38 -3.20 6.38
N ILE A 53 -7.25 -2.74 5.85
CA ILE A 53 -5.95 -3.41 5.98
C ILE A 53 -5.47 -3.35 7.43
N GLN A 54 -5.57 -2.19 8.07
CA GLN A 54 -5.19 -2.01 9.46
C GLN A 54 -6.00 -2.93 10.39
N LEU A 55 -7.33 -2.95 10.25
CA LEU A 55 -8.19 -3.83 11.05
C LEU A 55 -7.87 -5.31 10.83
N ALA A 56 -7.53 -5.70 9.60
CA ALA A 56 -7.14 -7.07 9.29
C ALA A 56 -5.76 -7.42 9.88
N GLU A 57 -4.83 -6.48 9.94
CA GLU A 57 -3.52 -6.64 10.60
C GLU A 57 -3.62 -6.74 12.12
N GLU A 58 -4.46 -5.92 12.75
CA GLU A 58 -4.76 -6.05 14.18
C GLU A 58 -5.37 -7.42 14.50
N SER A 59 -6.28 -7.90 13.65
CA SER A 59 -6.83 -9.25 13.79
C SER A 59 -5.76 -10.33 13.60
N ARG A 60 -4.85 -10.17 12.63
CA ARG A 60 -3.75 -11.12 12.39
C ARG A 60 -2.85 -11.19 13.61
N LEU A 61 -2.47 -10.05 14.17
CA LEU A 61 -1.59 -9.98 15.34
C LEU A 61 -2.20 -10.66 16.57
N LYS A 62 -3.50 -10.46 16.83
CA LYS A 62 -4.20 -11.15 17.93
C LYS A 62 -4.20 -12.68 17.76
N ILE A 63 -4.53 -13.16 16.56
CA ILE A 63 -4.53 -14.61 16.26
C ILE A 63 -3.10 -15.16 16.37
N MET A 64 -2.10 -14.41 15.93
CA MET A 64 -0.70 -14.81 16.05
C MET A 64 -0.26 -14.88 17.50
N GLU A 65 -0.64 -13.92 18.34
CA GLU A 65 -0.37 -13.97 19.78
C GLU A 65 -0.96 -15.23 20.43
N GLU A 66 -2.22 -15.56 20.13
CA GLU A 66 -2.87 -16.79 20.59
C GLU A 66 -2.12 -18.04 20.12
N LEU A 67 -1.71 -18.09 18.85
CA LEU A 67 -0.97 -19.21 18.28
C LEU A 67 0.44 -19.35 18.88
N PHE A 68 1.16 -18.26 19.10
CA PHE A 68 2.48 -18.32 19.72
C PHE A 68 2.39 -18.85 21.16
N ALA A 69 1.36 -18.44 21.91
CA ALA A 69 1.09 -18.98 23.23
C ALA A 69 0.73 -20.47 23.17
N GLU A 70 -0.15 -20.88 22.26
CA GLU A 70 -0.58 -22.27 22.06
C GLU A 70 0.61 -23.20 21.74
N TYR A 71 1.52 -22.76 20.87
CA TYR A 71 2.68 -23.54 20.44
C TYR A 71 3.95 -23.30 21.30
N LYS A 72 3.86 -22.48 22.35
CA LYS A 72 4.97 -22.10 23.24
C LYS A 72 6.19 -21.55 22.49
N ILE A 73 5.96 -20.68 21.51
CA ILE A 73 7.02 -20.06 20.71
C ILE A 73 7.40 -18.73 21.37
N GLU A 74 8.66 -18.61 21.77
CA GLU A 74 9.18 -17.37 22.36
C GLU A 74 9.52 -16.36 21.26
N ASN A 75 8.60 -15.45 20.97
CA ASN A 75 8.88 -14.31 20.08
C ASN A 75 7.99 -13.10 20.37
N LEU A 76 8.61 -11.95 20.62
CA LEU A 76 7.89 -10.70 20.92
C LEU A 76 7.35 -9.98 19.67
N ARG A 77 7.74 -10.40 18.46
CA ARG A 77 7.42 -9.68 17.22
C ARG A 77 6.34 -10.35 16.36
N TYR A 78 5.81 -11.50 16.78
CA TYR A 78 4.71 -12.24 16.12
C TYR A 78 4.86 -12.33 14.59
N LYS A 79 6.09 -12.58 14.14
CA LYS A 79 6.45 -12.68 12.72
C LYS A 79 5.95 -14.00 12.14
N LEU A 80 5.34 -13.93 10.97
CA LEU A 80 4.73 -15.10 10.32
C LEU A 80 5.79 -16.11 9.86
N GLU A 81 6.96 -15.64 9.43
CA GLU A 81 8.07 -16.51 9.02
C GLU A 81 8.58 -17.36 10.18
N ILE A 82 8.74 -16.73 11.35
CA ILE A 82 9.20 -17.39 12.57
C ILE A 82 8.16 -18.42 13.02
N PHE A 83 6.88 -18.08 12.90
CA PHE A 83 5.80 -19.01 13.22
C PHE A 83 5.87 -20.27 12.36
N ILE A 84 5.93 -20.10 11.03
CA ILE A 84 6.01 -21.19 10.06
C ILE A 84 7.21 -22.10 10.35
N GLU A 85 8.39 -21.52 10.58
CA GLU A 85 9.62 -22.28 10.86
C GLU A 85 9.50 -23.16 12.12
N ASN A 86 8.79 -22.70 13.15
CA ASN A 86 8.66 -23.39 14.43
C ASN A 86 7.57 -24.47 14.45
N ILE A 87 6.59 -24.39 13.55
CA ILE A 87 5.45 -25.31 13.51
C ILE A 87 5.46 -26.26 12.33
N LYS A 88 6.30 -26.06 11.30
CA LYS A 88 6.29 -26.85 10.05
C LYS A 88 6.34 -28.37 10.23
N ASN A 89 6.91 -28.86 11.33
CA ASN A 89 6.99 -30.30 11.65
C ASN A 89 5.88 -30.77 12.61
N LYS A 90 4.98 -29.87 13.03
CA LYS A 90 3.93 -30.10 14.04
C LYS A 90 2.51 -29.98 13.46
N ILE A 91 2.37 -29.52 12.22
CA ILE A 91 1.09 -29.30 11.54
C ILE A 91 1.13 -29.89 10.14
N ASP A 92 -0.05 -30.05 9.54
CA ASP A 92 -0.21 -30.55 8.17
C ASP A 92 0.58 -29.69 7.17
N GLU A 93 1.35 -30.36 6.30
CA GLU A 93 2.16 -29.73 5.25
C GLU A 93 1.32 -28.82 4.33
N ASN A 94 0.09 -29.23 4.02
CA ASN A 94 -0.82 -28.43 3.19
C ASN A 94 -1.15 -27.08 3.84
N ILE A 95 -1.33 -27.04 5.16
CA ILE A 95 -1.62 -25.80 5.90
C ILE A 95 -0.39 -24.88 5.87
N VAL A 96 0.80 -25.43 6.03
CA VAL A 96 2.07 -24.70 5.96
C VAL A 96 2.24 -24.07 4.58
N GLU A 97 1.98 -24.83 3.51
CA GLU A 97 2.06 -24.35 2.14
C GLU A 97 1.10 -23.20 1.86
N ILE A 98 -0.16 -23.33 2.30
CA ILE A 98 -1.18 -22.27 2.13
C ILE A 98 -0.74 -20.97 2.81
N ILE A 99 -0.31 -21.04 4.08
CA ILE A 99 0.12 -19.85 4.83
C ILE A 99 1.35 -19.22 4.17
N SER A 100 2.33 -20.03 3.75
CA SER A 100 3.54 -19.57 3.09
C SER A 100 3.25 -18.90 1.74
N LEU A 101 2.30 -19.46 0.98
CA LEU A 101 1.85 -18.88 -0.28
C LEU A 101 1.17 -17.52 -0.07
N LEU A 102 0.27 -17.43 0.92
CA LEU A 102 -0.41 -16.18 1.26
C LEU A 102 0.58 -15.10 1.71
N GLU A 103 1.54 -15.44 2.56
CA GLU A 103 2.60 -14.53 3.00
C GLU A 103 3.39 -13.98 1.81
N LYS A 104 3.83 -14.87 0.90
CA LYS A 104 4.58 -14.49 -0.30
C LYS A 104 3.75 -13.55 -1.19
N ASN A 105 2.47 -13.83 -1.37
CA ASN A 105 1.56 -12.99 -2.14
C ASN A 105 1.38 -11.61 -1.51
N ILE A 106 1.13 -11.56 -0.20
CA ILE A 106 1.02 -10.30 0.56
C ILE A 106 2.29 -9.46 0.40
N LYS A 107 3.47 -10.06 0.62
CA LYS A 107 4.76 -9.37 0.45
C LYS A 107 4.96 -8.84 -0.97
N LYS A 108 4.61 -9.63 -1.98
CA LYS A 108 4.70 -9.23 -3.39
C LYS A 108 3.78 -8.04 -3.67
N THR A 109 2.52 -8.11 -3.26
CA THR A 109 1.55 -7.04 -3.48
C THR A 109 1.94 -5.75 -2.74
N ILE A 110 2.48 -5.84 -1.52
CA ILE A 110 3.00 -4.66 -0.81
C ILE A 110 4.12 -3.97 -1.62
N LYS A 111 5.07 -4.74 -2.15
CA LYS A 111 6.16 -4.18 -2.99
C LYS A 111 5.63 -3.51 -4.24
N GLU A 112 4.62 -4.10 -4.89
CA GLU A 112 3.98 -3.52 -6.07
C GLU A 112 3.24 -2.22 -5.73
N ILE A 113 2.47 -2.18 -4.63
CA ILE A 113 1.82 -0.96 -4.14
C ILE A 113 2.86 0.14 -3.89
N GLN A 114 3.95 -0.17 -3.18
CA GLN A 114 5.03 0.78 -2.92
C GLN A 114 5.64 1.34 -4.21
N LYS A 115 5.89 0.46 -5.19
CA LYS A 115 6.41 0.86 -6.49
C LYS A 115 5.48 1.83 -7.21
N VAL A 116 4.19 1.50 -7.36
CA VAL A 116 3.23 2.36 -8.07
C VAL A 116 3.01 3.67 -7.30
N ASN A 117 2.92 3.62 -5.98
CA ASN A 117 2.76 4.82 -5.18
C ASN A 117 3.96 5.78 -5.27
N ASN A 118 5.18 5.25 -5.35
CA ASN A 118 6.39 6.05 -5.61
C ASN A 118 6.34 6.69 -7.01
N GLN A 119 5.88 5.98 -8.03
CA GLN A 119 5.69 6.55 -9.37
C GLN A 119 4.66 7.70 -9.35
N ASN A 120 3.56 7.52 -8.63
CA ASN A 120 2.55 8.57 -8.45
C ASN A 120 3.11 9.81 -7.76
N LEU A 121 3.96 9.62 -6.75
CA LEU A 121 4.65 10.73 -6.07
C LEU A 121 5.53 11.54 -7.04
N VAL A 122 6.29 10.85 -7.90
CA VAL A 122 7.13 11.50 -8.92
C VAL A 122 6.28 12.32 -9.89
N LEU A 123 5.17 11.76 -10.41
CA LEU A 123 4.26 12.48 -11.30
C LEU A 123 3.73 13.76 -10.65
N ILE A 124 3.28 13.67 -9.39
CA ILE A 124 2.78 14.82 -8.63
C ILE A 124 3.87 15.89 -8.46
N GLN A 125 5.10 15.49 -8.14
CA GLN A 125 6.22 16.42 -7.98
C GLN A 125 6.57 17.14 -9.29
N GLN A 126 6.60 16.41 -10.41
CA GLN A 126 6.85 16.98 -11.73
C GLN A 126 5.76 17.98 -12.12
N SER A 127 4.49 17.64 -11.96
CA SER A 127 3.37 18.55 -12.22
C SER A 127 3.47 19.82 -11.38
N ARG A 128 3.82 19.72 -10.09
CA ARG A 128 4.04 20.88 -9.22
C ARG A 128 5.20 21.75 -9.68
N SER A 129 6.31 21.15 -10.12
CA SER A 129 7.46 21.90 -10.63
C SER A 129 7.08 22.71 -11.87
N LEU A 130 6.39 22.09 -12.82
CA LEU A 130 5.94 22.73 -14.05
C LEU A 130 4.99 23.91 -13.76
N ILE A 131 4.04 23.74 -12.85
CA ILE A 131 3.13 24.83 -12.44
C ILE A 131 3.92 25.99 -11.85
N ASN A 132 4.88 25.71 -10.96
CA ASN A 132 5.71 26.74 -10.34
C ASN A 132 6.59 27.48 -11.35
N GLU A 133 7.19 26.78 -12.29
CA GLU A 133 7.98 27.38 -13.38
C GLU A 133 7.11 28.26 -14.27
N THR A 134 5.90 27.79 -14.60
CA THR A 134 4.92 28.57 -15.38
C THR A 134 4.54 29.86 -14.66
N ILE A 135 4.23 29.80 -13.36
CA ILE A 135 3.93 30.97 -12.53
C ILE A 135 5.11 31.94 -12.51
N LYS A 136 6.34 31.44 -12.31
CA LYS A 136 7.56 32.27 -12.33
C LYS A 136 7.76 32.96 -13.67
N ALA A 137 7.52 32.26 -14.78
CA ALA A 137 7.64 32.82 -16.12
C ALA A 137 6.64 33.96 -16.34
N LEU A 138 5.38 33.78 -15.95
CA LEU A 138 4.33 34.79 -16.05
C LEU A 138 4.59 36.02 -15.17
N LEU A 139 5.09 35.83 -13.95
CA LEU A 139 5.41 36.95 -13.04
C LEU A 139 6.67 37.72 -13.47
N ASN A 140 7.67 37.02 -14.03
CA ASN A 140 8.91 37.65 -14.49
C ASN A 140 8.76 38.35 -15.85
N SER A 141 7.85 37.90 -16.72
CA SER A 141 7.54 38.57 -17.98
C SER A 141 6.88 39.94 -17.76
N GLN A 142 6.09 40.11 -16.69
CA GLN A 142 5.50 41.40 -16.30
C GLN A 142 6.55 42.44 -15.86
N LYS A 143 7.70 42.03 -15.31
CA LYS A 143 8.76 42.97 -14.89
C LYS A 143 9.60 43.52 -16.06
N ARG A 144 9.68 42.83 -17.20
CA ARG A 144 10.45 43.29 -18.37
C ARG A 144 9.70 44.26 -19.28
N ALA A 145 8.37 44.17 -19.36
CA ALA A 145 7.57 44.99 -20.28
C ALA A 145 7.50 46.50 -19.93
N ILE A 146 7.91 46.90 -18.72
CA ILE A 146 7.82 48.29 -18.26
C ILE A 146 9.10 49.10 -18.58
N ILE A 147 10.22 48.43 -18.88
CA ILE A 147 11.52 49.10 -19.06
C ILE A 147 11.73 49.61 -20.50
N ASP A 148 10.97 49.10 -21.49
CA ASP A 148 11.20 49.38 -22.92
C ASP A 148 10.30 50.48 -23.52
N ARG A 149 9.66 51.33 -22.70
CA ARG A 149 8.79 52.43 -23.18
C ARG A 149 9.32 53.85 -22.92
N LYS A 150 10.60 54.01 -22.59
CA LYS A 150 11.27 55.31 -22.56
C LYS A 150 12.66 55.22 -23.19
N GLY A 151 12.71 55.43 -24.50
CA GLY A 151 13.89 55.73 -25.31
C GLY A 151 13.43 56.57 -26.49
#